data_AF-S3C692-F1
#
_entry.id   AF-S3C692-F1
#
_cell.length_a   1.000
_cell.length_b   1.000
_cell.length_c   1.000
_cell.angle_alpha   90.00
_cell.angle_beta   90.00
_cell.angle_gamma   90.00
#
_symmetry.space_group_name_H-M   'P 1'
#
loop_
_entity.id
_entity.type
_entity.pdbx_description
1 polymer ?
#
loop_
_entity_poly.entity_id
_entity_poly.type
_entity_poly.pdbx_seq_one_letter_code
_entity_poly.pdbx_strand_id
1 'polypeptide(L)' 'MRALVAAGIGLVAALALVFAITAMGVPPGETSKKPLHTTVPEHP' A
#
# COMPACT_ATOMS: atom_id res chain seq x y z
N MET A 1 2.74 3.86 -36.44
CA MET A 1 1.42 3.85 -35.74
C MET A 1 1.24 2.66 -34.80
N ARG A 2 1.56 1.40 -35.19
CA ARG A 2 1.39 0.20 -34.32
C ARG A 2 2.19 0.24 -33.01
N ALA A 3 3.42 0.78 -33.04
CA ALA A 3 4.26 0.92 -31.84
C ALA A 3 3.65 1.88 -30.80
N LEU A 4 3.02 2.98 -31.24
CA LEU A 4 2.36 3.93 -30.35
C LEU A 4 1.14 3.29 -29.67
N VAL A 5 0.39 2.45 -30.38
CA VAL A 5 -0.74 1.71 -29.82
C VAL A 5 -0.26 0.71 -28.76
N ALA A 6 0.81 -0.05 -29.04
CA ALA A 6 1.38 -0.99 -28.08
C ALA A 6 1.88 -0.29 -26.81
N ALA A 7 2.57 0.85 -26.96
CA ALA A 7 3.01 1.68 -25.84
C ALA A 7 1.83 2.23 -25.04
N GLY A 8 0.77 2.70 -25.71
CA GLY A 8 -0.45 3.17 -25.07
C GLY A 8 -1.14 2.09 -24.23
N ILE A 9 -1.27 0.87 -24.77
CA ILE A 9 -1.85 -0.27 -24.04
C ILE A 9 -1.00 -0.61 -22.80
N GLY A 10 0.32 -0.67 -22.94
CA GLY A 10 1.21 -0.93 -21.82
C GLY A 10 1.10 0.13 -20.73
N LEU A 11 1.01 1.40 -21.10
CA LEU A 11 0.82 2.50 -20.14
C LEU A 11 -0.53 2.40 -19.42
N VAL A 12 -1.61 2.13 -20.15
CA VAL A 12 -2.95 1.96 -19.55
C VAL A 12 -2.97 0.77 -18.58
N ALA A 13 -2.36 -0.36 -18.94
CA ALA A 13 -2.28 -1.53 -18.08
C ALA A 13 -1.49 -1.24 -16.79
N ALA A 14 -0.38 -0.51 -16.88
CA ALA A 14 0.41 -0.12 -15.71
C ALA A 14 -0.38 0.80 -14.77
N LEU A 15 -1.06 1.82 -15.31
CA LEU A 15 -1.88 2.73 -14.49
C LEU A 15 -3.07 2.01 -13.85
N ALA A 16 -3.75 1.13 -14.61
CA ALA A 16 -4.85 0.33 -14.08
C ALA A 16 -4.40 -0.56 -12.91
N LEU A 17 -3.21 -1.17 -13.02
CA LEU A 17 -2.65 -1.99 -11.94
C LEU A 17 -2.36 -1.15 -10.68
N VAL A 18 -1.71 0.00 -10.84
CA VAL A 18 -1.42 0.90 -9.71
C VAL A 18 -2.72 1.33 -9.03
N PHE A 19 -3.71 1.77 -9.79
CA PHE A 19 -5.00 2.19 -9.22
C PHE A 19 -5.73 1.04 -8.52
N ALA A 20 -5.69 -0.17 -9.07
CA ALA A 20 -6.28 -1.33 -8.41
C ALA A 20 -5.62 -1.59 -7.04
N ILE A 21 -4.28 -1.53 -6.97
CA ILE A 21 -3.54 -1.70 -5.72
C ILE A 21 -3.86 -0.57 -4.73
N THR A 22 -3.90 0.68 -5.19
CA THR A 22 -4.25 1.82 -4.35
C THR A 22 -5.68 1.71 -3.81
N ALA A 23 -6.63 1.26 -4.63
CA ALA A 23 -8.03 1.10 -4.25
C ALA A 23 -8.25 -0.01 -3.21
N MET A 24 -7.41 -1.05 -3.20
CA MET A 24 -7.43 -2.06 -2.13
C MET A 24 -7.08 -1.45 -0.75
N GLY A 25 -6.36 -0.32 -0.73
CA GLY A 25 -6.00 0.37 0.49
C GLY A 25 -5.02 -0.42 1.36
N VAL A 26 -4.64 0.18 2.49
CA VAL A 26 -3.89 -0.52 3.53
C VAL A 26 -4.91 -1.02 4.55
N PRO A 27 -4.80 -2.26 5.06
CA PRO A 27 -5.65 -2.70 6.16
C PRO A 27 -5.52 -1.71 7.32
N PRO A 28 -6.62 -1.39 8.02
CA PRO A 28 -6.56 -0.51 9.18
C PRO A 28 -5.57 -1.08 10.20
N GLY A 29 -4.43 -0.42 10.33
CA GLY A 29 -3.38 -0.78 11.26
C GLY A 29 -3.68 -0.17 12.61
N GLU A 30 -4.20 -0.98 13.54
CA GLU A 30 -4.27 -0.59 14.94
C GLU A 30 -2.89 -0.82 15.56
N THR A 31 -2.34 0.20 16.23
CA THR A 31 -1.19 -0.01 17.11
C THR A 31 -1.69 -0.65 18.40
N SER A 32 -0.97 -1.66 18.90
CA SER A 32 -1.30 -2.27 20.19
C SER A 32 -1.19 -1.21 21.29
N LYS A 33 -2.28 -0.99 22.04
CA LYS A 33 -2.26 -0.14 23.24
C LYS A 33 -1.45 -0.75 24.40
N LYS A 34 -1.05 -2.02 24.26
CA LYS A 34 -0.21 -2.67 25.25
C LYS A 34 1.20 -2.08 25.17
N PRO A 35 1.83 -1.78 26.32
CA PRO A 35 3.24 -1.41 26.33
C PRO A 35 4.05 -2.44 25.57
N LEU A 36 5.08 -1.98 24.87
CA LEU A 36 6.04 -2.87 24.22
C LEU A 36 6.64 -3.76 25.30
N HIS A 37 7.07 -4.97 24.92
CA HIS A 37 7.79 -5.85 25.85
C HIS A 37 9.12 -5.25 26.33
N THR A 38 9.56 -4.15 25.72
CA THR A 38 10.70 -3.32 26.12
C THR A 38 10.30 -2.07 26.90
N THR A 39 9.01 -1.78 27.07
CA THR A 39 8.57 -0.66 27.89
C THR A 39 8.88 -0.96 29.34
N VAL A 40 9.59 -0.02 29.98
CA VAL A 40 9.88 -0.08 31.41
C VAL A 40 8.56 -0.04 32.18
N PRO A 41 8.34 -0.97 33.14
CA PRO A 41 7.14 -0.95 33.98
C PRO A 41 7.04 0.36 34.77
N GLU A 42 5.82 0.86 34.97
CA GLU A 42 5.59 1.97 35.89
C GLU A 42 6.11 1.58 37.28
N HIS A 43 7.00 2.41 37.82
CA HIS A 43 7.53 2.24 39.18
C HIS A 43 6.51 2.77 40.20
N PRO A 44 6.40 2.14 41.38
CA PRO A 44 5.59 2.64 42.48
C PRO A 44 6.09 3.99 43.02
#